data_AF-A0A151QJW1-F1
#
_entry.id   AF-A0A151QJW1-F1
#
_cell.length_a   1.000
_cell.length_b   1.000
_cell.length_c   1.000
_cell.angle_alpha   90.00
_cell.angle_beta   90.00
_cell.angle_gamma   90.00
#
_symmetry.space_group_name_H-M   'P 1'
#
loop_
_entity.id
_entity.type
_entity.pdbx_description
1 polymer ?
#
loop_
_entity_poly.entity_id
_entity_poly.type
_entity_poly.pdbx_seq_one_letter_code
_entity_poly.pdbx_strand_id
1 'polypeptide(L)'
;MASESTRHIKGLSDTIWADFTVWPGFDEASLAPDKLAKFLNRKEAIKAYLSGSKVATIRKEYGISEPQIYRLITERCICNHPDGQIYGWRALIPQTRIVQFKRRSPIVINQWGHGAVGAFQTLLDTYPDVREALHKKILKVPNTRKKAWNVVNFKTIDLALVSPKS
;
A
#
# COMPACT_ATOMS: atom_id res chain seq x y z
N MET A 1 34.28 -2.51 -10.66
CA MET A 1 32.92 -2.72 -11.19
C MET A 1 32.55 -4.16 -10.90
N ALA A 2 31.81 -4.39 -9.82
CA ALA A 2 31.49 -5.75 -9.36
C ALA A 2 30.45 -6.35 -10.32
N SER A 3 30.80 -7.45 -10.99
CA SER A 3 29.83 -8.27 -11.69
C SER A 3 28.89 -8.85 -10.64
N GLU A 4 27.74 -8.21 -10.51
CA GLU A 4 26.74 -8.52 -9.49
C GLU A 4 26.22 -9.93 -9.78
N SER A 5 26.47 -10.85 -8.83
CA SER A 5 26.07 -12.25 -8.94
C SER A 5 24.55 -12.34 -8.72
N THR A 6 23.78 -11.87 -9.69
CA THR A 6 22.33 -11.82 -9.63
C THR A 6 21.80 -13.24 -9.66
N ARG A 7 21.03 -13.62 -8.65
CA ARG A 7 20.33 -14.90 -8.68
C ARG A 7 19.33 -14.92 -9.82
N HIS A 8 19.53 -15.84 -10.76
CA HIS A 8 18.61 -16.06 -11.86
C HIS A 8 17.34 -16.75 -11.38
N ILE A 9 16.33 -15.95 -11.02
CA ILE A 9 15.02 -16.47 -10.61
C ILE A 9 14.22 -16.80 -11.88
N LYS A 10 13.90 -18.09 -12.07
CA LYS A 10 13.12 -18.58 -13.22
C LYS A 10 11.79 -17.83 -13.31
N GLY A 11 11.51 -17.24 -14.49
CA GLY A 11 10.31 -16.45 -14.76
C GLY A 11 10.38 -14.98 -14.34
N LEU A 12 11.50 -14.54 -13.73
CA LEU A 12 11.72 -13.15 -13.36
C LEU A 12 12.91 -12.54 -14.10
N SER A 13 13.97 -13.31 -14.35
CA SER A 13 15.23 -12.88 -14.97
C SER A 13 15.11 -12.08 -16.27
N ASP A 14 14.09 -12.36 -17.09
CA ASP A 14 13.88 -11.68 -18.38
C ASP A 14 13.03 -10.40 -18.28
N THR A 15 12.62 -10.00 -17.07
CA THR A 15 11.66 -8.92 -16.88
C THR A 15 12.30 -7.69 -16.27
N ILE A 16 11.97 -6.49 -16.76
CA ILE A 16 12.49 -5.21 -16.26
C ILE A 16 12.25 -5.04 -14.74
N TRP A 17 11.19 -5.63 -14.21
CA TRP A 17 10.85 -5.59 -12.78
C TRP A 17 11.68 -6.54 -11.89
N ALA A 18 12.61 -7.31 -12.47
CA ALA A 18 13.60 -8.10 -11.72
C ALA A 18 14.64 -7.22 -11.01
N ASP A 19 14.87 -6.01 -11.55
CA ASP A 19 15.72 -5.04 -10.91
C ASP A 19 14.99 -4.41 -9.72
N PHE A 20 15.44 -4.73 -8.51
CA PHE A 20 14.85 -4.21 -7.28
C PHE A 20 15.29 -2.76 -6.98
N THR A 21 16.26 -2.21 -7.72
CA THR A 21 16.71 -0.82 -7.56
C THR A 21 15.66 0.17 -8.07
N VAL A 22 14.83 -0.24 -9.03
CA VAL A 22 13.73 0.57 -9.59
C VAL A 22 12.39 0.39 -8.88
N TRP A 23 12.34 -0.46 -7.83
CA TRP A 23 11.09 -0.72 -7.13
C TRP A 23 10.60 0.53 -6.38
N PRO A 24 9.32 0.89 -6.53
CA PRO A 24 8.81 2.12 -5.96
C PRO A 24 8.79 2.05 -4.43
N GLY A 25 9.48 3.01 -3.80
CA GLY A 25 9.56 3.17 -2.35
C GLY A 25 8.42 4.02 -1.77
N PHE A 26 8.19 3.92 -0.47
CA PHE A 26 7.24 4.75 0.27
C PHE A 26 7.94 5.42 1.45
N ASP A 27 7.27 6.36 2.10
CA ASP A 27 7.79 7.00 3.30
C ASP A 27 7.78 6.03 4.50
N GLU A 28 8.94 5.45 4.79
CA GLU A 28 9.13 4.48 5.88
C GLU A 28 8.90 5.10 7.26
N ALA A 29 9.08 6.42 7.42
CA ALA A 29 8.88 7.14 8.68
C ALA A 29 7.40 7.18 9.13
N SER A 30 6.47 6.91 8.20
CA SER A 30 5.04 6.83 8.49
C SER A 30 4.61 5.53 9.20
N LEU A 31 5.50 4.54 9.30
CA LEU A 31 5.17 3.25 9.90
C LEU A 31 5.36 3.24 11.42
N ALA A 32 4.42 2.58 12.11
CA ALA A 32 4.62 2.19 13.50
C ALA A 32 5.87 1.31 13.65
N PRO A 33 6.62 1.42 14.76
CA PRO A 33 7.93 0.77 14.93
C PRO A 33 7.87 -0.75 14.73
N ASP A 34 6.83 -1.42 15.23
CA ASP A 34 6.64 -2.88 15.06
C ASP A 34 6.47 -3.28 13.59
N LYS A 35 5.80 -2.44 12.80
CA LYS A 35 5.60 -2.67 11.37
C LYS A 35 6.88 -2.37 10.60
N LEU A 36 7.60 -1.33 10.98
CA LEU A 36 8.87 -0.94 10.40
C LEU A 36 9.92 -2.05 10.57
N ALA A 37 10.08 -2.60 11.78
CA ALA A 37 11.03 -3.69 12.03
C ALA A 37 10.75 -4.92 11.14
N LYS A 38 9.47 -5.32 11.01
CA LYS A 38 9.07 -6.43 10.14
C LYS A 38 9.30 -6.13 8.66
N PHE A 39 9.05 -4.88 8.25
CA PHE A 39 9.29 -4.43 6.89
C PHE A 39 10.79 -4.47 6.55
N LEU A 40 11.63 -3.88 7.39
CA LEU A 40 13.09 -3.84 7.21
C LEU A 40 13.68 -5.25 7.16
N ASN A 41 13.25 -6.14 8.08
CA ASN A 41 13.71 -7.52 8.09
C ASN A 41 13.40 -8.25 6.76
N ARG A 42 12.21 -8.02 6.18
CA ARG A 42 11.84 -8.56 4.87
C ARG A 42 12.64 -7.93 3.73
N LYS A 43 12.83 -6.61 3.77
CA LYS A 43 13.56 -5.83 2.77
C LYS A 43 15.01 -6.33 2.66
N GLU A 44 15.71 -6.45 3.78
CA GLU A 44 17.10 -6.91 3.82
C GLU A 44 17.22 -8.39 3.44
N ALA A 45 16.30 -9.25 3.87
CA ALA A 45 16.27 -10.64 3.43
C ALA A 45 16.12 -10.78 1.91
N ILE A 46 15.27 -9.95 1.28
CA ILE A 46 15.08 -9.95 -0.17
C ILE A 46 16.33 -9.42 -0.89
N LYS A 47 16.95 -8.34 -0.40
CA LYS A 47 18.22 -7.84 -0.97
C LYS A 47 19.31 -8.90 -0.91
N ALA A 48 19.51 -9.52 0.25
CA ALA A 48 20.47 -10.62 0.43
C ALA A 48 20.14 -11.81 -0.49
N TYR A 49 18.84 -12.10 -0.65
CA TYR A 49 18.42 -13.17 -1.55
C TYR A 49 18.68 -12.84 -3.02
N LEU A 50 18.51 -11.61 -3.47
CA LEU A 50 18.73 -11.21 -4.86
C LEU A 50 20.21 -11.04 -5.19
N SER A 51 21.03 -10.63 -4.21
CA SER A 51 22.49 -10.46 -4.34
C SER A 51 23.28 -11.76 -4.34
N GLY A 52 22.63 -12.92 -4.14
CA GLY A 52 23.28 -14.23 -4.20
C GLY A 52 23.57 -14.89 -2.85
N SER A 53 23.30 -14.25 -1.71
CA SER A 53 23.65 -14.77 -0.37
C SER A 53 22.97 -16.11 -0.07
N LYS A 54 23.74 -17.10 0.38
CA LYS A 54 23.25 -18.47 0.65
C LYS A 54 21.96 -18.48 1.48
N VAL A 55 20.98 -19.28 1.04
CA VAL A 55 19.66 -19.39 1.69
C VAL A 55 19.76 -19.77 3.17
N ALA A 56 20.71 -20.64 3.54
CA ALA A 56 20.95 -21.02 4.92
C ALA A 56 21.33 -19.82 5.82
N THR A 57 22.16 -18.90 5.30
CA THR A 57 22.56 -17.69 6.01
C THR A 57 21.38 -16.75 6.17
N ILE A 58 20.61 -16.53 5.10
CA ILE A 58 19.42 -15.67 5.13
C ILE A 58 18.39 -16.18 6.14
N ARG A 59 18.17 -17.50 6.17
CA ARG A 59 17.27 -18.13 7.15
C ARG A 59 17.75 -17.93 8.58
N LYS A 60 19.06 -18.01 8.82
CA LYS A 60 19.66 -17.82 10.15
C LYS A 60 19.57 -16.36 10.61
N GLU A 61 19.82 -15.42 9.73
CA GLU A 61 19.89 -13.98 10.05
C GLU A 61 18.50 -13.33 10.15
N TYR A 62 17.63 -13.61 9.19
CA TYR A 62 16.33 -12.92 9.07
C TYR A 62 15.14 -13.79 9.49
N GLY A 63 15.34 -15.09 9.70
CA GLY A 63 14.27 -16.03 10.08
C GLY A 63 13.26 -16.33 8.95
N ILE A 64 13.58 -15.98 7.69
CA ILE A 64 12.68 -16.15 6.55
C ILE A 64 13.19 -17.29 5.66
N SER A 65 12.29 -18.20 5.27
CA SER A 65 12.65 -19.30 4.37
C SER A 65 12.67 -18.85 2.90
N GLU A 66 13.44 -19.56 2.06
CA GLU A 66 13.50 -19.29 0.63
C GLU A 66 12.12 -19.33 -0.07
N PRO A 67 11.23 -20.33 0.19
CA PRO A 67 9.89 -20.30 -0.38
C PRO A 67 9.09 -19.06 0.01
N GLN A 68 9.26 -18.56 1.24
CA GLN A 68 8.61 -17.33 1.67
C GLN A 68 9.18 -16.12 0.94
N ILE A 69 10.50 -16.02 0.76
CA ILE A 69 11.15 -14.93 0.02
C ILE A 69 10.70 -14.93 -1.43
N TYR A 70 10.73 -16.09 -2.09
CA TYR A 70 10.24 -16.26 -3.46
C TYR A 70 8.79 -15.79 -3.59
N ARG A 71 7.92 -16.17 -2.63
CA ARG A 71 6.52 -15.74 -2.59
C ARG A 71 6.36 -14.24 -2.41
N LEU A 72 7.15 -13.62 -1.53
CA LEU A 72 7.13 -12.16 -1.34
C LEU A 72 7.50 -11.44 -2.64
N ILE A 73 8.49 -11.93 -3.37
CA ILE A 73 8.92 -11.31 -4.63
C ILE A 73 7.82 -11.49 -5.70
N THR A 74 7.49 -12.73 -6.02
CA THR A 74 6.65 -13.10 -7.17
C THR A 74 5.17 -12.74 -7.00
N GLU A 75 4.58 -13.01 -5.83
CA GLU A 75 3.14 -12.80 -5.63
C GLU A 75 2.82 -11.39 -5.10
N ARG A 76 3.80 -10.68 -4.54
CA ARG A 76 3.56 -9.40 -3.85
C ARG A 76 4.28 -8.23 -4.49
N CYS A 77 5.61 -8.24 -4.53
CA CYS A 77 6.38 -7.08 -5.01
C CYS A 77 6.13 -6.75 -6.48
N ILE A 78 6.03 -7.77 -7.34
CA ILE A 78 5.85 -7.59 -8.79
C ILE A 78 4.37 -7.39 -9.17
N CYS A 79 3.44 -7.55 -8.23
CA CYS A 79 2.02 -7.35 -8.50
C CYS A 79 1.75 -5.89 -8.90
N ASN A 80 0.88 -5.69 -9.90
CA ASN A 80 0.46 -4.37 -10.34
C ASN A 80 -0.38 -3.68 -9.25
N HIS A 81 0.01 -2.46 -8.93
CA HIS A 81 -0.74 -1.53 -8.10
C HIS A 81 -1.82 -0.82 -8.95
N PRO A 82 -2.98 -0.45 -8.38
CA PRO A 82 -3.99 0.37 -9.06
C PRO A 82 -3.48 1.71 -9.63
N ASP A 83 -2.35 2.21 -9.12
CA ASP A 83 -1.73 3.46 -9.58
C ASP A 83 -0.95 3.29 -10.91
N GLY A 84 -0.91 2.08 -11.47
CA GLY A 84 -0.22 1.76 -12.73
C GLY A 84 1.26 1.36 -12.58
N GLN A 85 1.82 1.46 -11.36
CA GLN A 85 3.15 0.93 -11.01
C GLN A 85 3.03 -0.45 -10.37
N ILE A 86 4.13 -1.17 -10.17
CA ILE A 86 4.15 -2.36 -9.30
C ILE A 86 4.07 -1.96 -7.82
N TYR A 87 3.68 -2.86 -6.94
CA TYR A 87 3.75 -2.61 -5.49
C TYR A 87 5.19 -2.37 -5.00
N GLY A 88 6.18 -3.09 -5.55
CA GLY A 88 7.58 -2.97 -5.16
C GLY A 88 7.80 -3.14 -3.66
N TRP A 89 8.44 -2.17 -3.02
CA TRP A 89 8.69 -2.21 -1.57
C TRP A 89 7.41 -2.06 -0.74
N ARG A 90 6.36 -1.41 -1.26
CA ARG A 90 5.07 -1.23 -0.55
C ARG A 90 4.40 -2.57 -0.21
N ALA A 91 4.65 -3.60 -1.01
CA ALA A 91 4.11 -4.94 -0.82
C ALA A 91 4.59 -5.64 0.47
N LEU A 92 5.75 -5.23 1.00
CA LEU A 92 6.37 -5.82 2.18
C LEU A 92 5.80 -5.31 3.51
N ILE A 93 5.05 -4.21 3.47
CA ILE A 93 4.36 -3.66 4.63
C ILE A 93 3.44 -4.74 5.21
N PRO A 94 3.55 -5.06 6.52
CA PRO A 94 2.69 -6.05 7.15
C PRO A 94 1.21 -5.72 7.00
N GLN A 95 0.39 -6.76 6.76
CA GLN A 95 -1.07 -6.66 6.61
C GLN A 95 -1.54 -5.83 5.41
N THR A 96 -0.65 -5.42 4.50
CA THR A 96 -1.05 -4.82 3.24
C THR A 96 -1.80 -5.83 2.37
N ARG A 97 -3.02 -5.47 1.97
CA ARG A 97 -3.78 -6.21 0.97
C ARG A 97 -3.28 -5.81 -0.41
N ILE A 98 -2.83 -6.81 -1.16
CA ILE A 98 -2.36 -6.65 -2.54
C ILE A 98 -3.46 -7.09 -3.50
N VAL A 99 -4.06 -8.24 -3.22
CA VAL A 99 -5.23 -8.72 -3.94
C VAL A 99 -6.48 -8.30 -3.18
N GLN A 100 -7.40 -7.64 -3.87
CA GLN A 100 -8.70 -7.30 -3.30
C GLN A 100 -9.47 -8.58 -2.95
N PHE A 101 -10.19 -8.55 -1.83
CA PHE A 101 -10.97 -9.71 -1.42
C PHE A 101 -12.04 -10.02 -2.47
N LYS A 102 -11.94 -11.20 -3.09
CA LYS A 102 -12.97 -11.73 -3.99
C LYS A 102 -13.48 -13.05 -3.44
N ARG A 103 -14.76 -13.09 -3.09
CA ARG A 103 -15.40 -14.29 -2.57
C ARG A 103 -15.58 -15.31 -3.70
N ARG A 104 -15.17 -16.56 -3.48
CA ARG A 104 -15.35 -17.67 -4.44
C ARG A 104 -16.50 -18.61 -4.06
N SER A 105 -16.81 -18.69 -2.76
CA SER A 105 -17.86 -19.56 -2.23
C SER A 105 -19.18 -18.81 -2.07
N PRO A 106 -20.33 -19.49 -2.21
CA PRO A 106 -21.64 -18.88 -2.00
C PRO A 106 -21.76 -18.30 -0.58
N ILE A 107 -22.68 -17.34 -0.42
CA ILE A 107 -23.00 -16.75 0.88
C ILE A 107 -23.90 -17.74 1.60
N VAL A 108 -23.37 -18.35 2.66
CA VAL A 108 -24.12 -19.23 3.57
C VAL A 108 -23.91 -18.66 4.96
N ILE A 109 -24.99 -18.18 5.58
CA ILE A 109 -24.97 -17.62 6.93
C ILE A 109 -25.41 -18.72 7.89
N ASN A 110 -24.60 -19.01 8.91
CA ASN A 110 -24.98 -20.00 9.91
C ASN A 110 -25.84 -19.38 11.03
N GLN A 111 -26.35 -20.23 11.93
CA GLN A 111 -27.20 -19.80 13.06
C GLN A 111 -26.53 -18.81 14.03
N TRP A 112 -25.20 -18.67 14.00
CA TRP A 112 -24.44 -17.72 14.80
C TRP A 112 -24.08 -16.43 14.05
N GLY A 113 -24.60 -16.23 12.84
CA GLY A 113 -24.36 -15.03 12.03
C GLY A 113 -23.01 -15.01 11.29
N HIS A 114 -22.23 -16.10 11.33
CA HIS A 114 -20.99 -16.20 10.57
C HIS A 114 -21.26 -16.54 9.09
N GLY A 115 -20.36 -16.11 8.21
CA GLY A 115 -20.41 -16.43 6.78
C GLY A 115 -20.83 -15.27 5.87
N ALA A 116 -21.25 -14.14 6.43
CA ALA A 116 -21.64 -12.94 5.69
C ALA A 116 -20.46 -12.06 5.19
N VAL A 117 -19.21 -12.40 5.53
CA VAL A 117 -18.03 -11.60 5.13
C VAL A 117 -17.95 -11.46 3.61
N GLY A 118 -17.97 -10.21 3.14
CA GLY A 118 -17.95 -9.88 1.72
C GLY A 118 -19.27 -10.07 0.98
N ALA A 119 -20.39 -10.31 1.68
CA ALA A 119 -21.71 -10.40 1.07
C ALA A 119 -22.09 -9.11 0.32
N PHE A 120 -21.81 -7.94 0.92
CA PHE A 120 -22.05 -6.65 0.28
C PHE A 120 -21.22 -6.45 -0.99
N GLN A 121 -19.92 -6.76 -0.93
CA GLN A 121 -19.05 -6.71 -2.12
C GLN A 121 -19.57 -7.66 -3.22
N THR A 122 -20.00 -8.87 -2.84
CA THR A 122 -20.58 -9.86 -3.77
C THR A 122 -21.83 -9.29 -4.44
N LEU A 123 -22.72 -8.65 -3.67
CA LEU A 123 -23.91 -7.99 -4.21
C LEU A 123 -23.56 -6.91 -5.24
N LEU A 124 -22.57 -6.05 -4.94
CA LEU A 124 -22.13 -5.00 -5.86
C LEU A 124 -21.35 -5.54 -7.08
N ASP A 125 -20.73 -6.72 -6.98
CA ASP A 125 -20.09 -7.40 -8.11
C ASP A 125 -21.14 -8.06 -9.03
N THR A 126 -22.22 -8.61 -8.45
CA THR A 126 -23.33 -9.24 -9.19
C THR A 126 -24.20 -8.21 -9.92
N TYR A 127 -24.38 -7.02 -9.34
CA TYR A 127 -25.23 -5.95 -9.90
C TYR A 127 -24.41 -4.65 -10.10
N PRO A 128 -23.72 -4.49 -11.25
CA PRO A 128 -22.89 -3.32 -11.53
C PRO A 128 -23.66 -2.00 -11.59
N ASP A 129 -24.92 -2.05 -12.04
CA ASP A 129 -25.85 -0.92 -12.07
C ASP A 129 -26.12 -0.36 -10.66
N VAL A 130 -26.31 -1.23 -9.67
CA VAL A 130 -26.48 -0.86 -8.26
C VAL A 130 -25.20 -0.22 -7.72
N ARG A 131 -24.03 -0.76 -8.07
CA ARG A 131 -22.73 -0.20 -7.70
C ARG A 131 -22.54 1.22 -8.25
N GLU A 132 -22.85 1.44 -9.52
CA GLU A 132 -22.75 2.76 -10.15
C GLU A 132 -23.71 3.78 -9.52
N ALA A 133 -24.96 3.38 -9.30
CA ALA A 133 -25.95 4.23 -8.63
C ALA A 133 -25.52 4.63 -7.22
N LEU A 134 -24.91 3.70 -6.48
CA LEU A 134 -24.35 3.95 -5.15
C LEU A 134 -23.15 4.90 -5.20
N HIS A 135 -22.16 4.63 -6.07
CA HIS A 135 -20.98 5.49 -6.24
C HIS A 135 -21.38 6.94 -6.56
N LYS A 136 -22.37 7.14 -7.44
CA LYS A 136 -22.90 8.46 -7.80
C LYS A 136 -23.52 9.20 -6.60
N LYS A 137 -24.09 8.48 -5.63
CA LYS A 137 -24.65 9.07 -4.41
C LYS A 137 -23.57 9.40 -3.37
N ILE A 138 -22.52 8.58 -3.23
CA ILE A 138 -21.43 8.81 -2.27
C ILE A 138 -20.59 10.05 -2.64
N LEU A 139 -20.34 10.28 -3.93
CA LEU A 139 -19.57 11.45 -4.40
C LEU A 139 -20.33 12.78 -4.24
N LYS A 140 -21.65 12.74 -4.01
CA LYS A 140 -22.44 13.90 -3.58
C LYS A 140 -22.28 14.13 -2.08
N VAL A 141 -21.05 14.37 -1.61
CA VAL A 141 -20.87 14.99 -0.30
C VAL A 141 -21.41 16.42 -0.40
N PRO A 142 -22.41 16.83 0.41
CA PRO A 142 -22.85 18.21 0.43
C PRO A 142 -21.64 19.06 0.83
N ASN A 143 -21.29 20.04 0.01
CA ASN A 143 -20.20 20.98 0.29
C ASN A 143 -20.58 21.92 1.45
N THR A 144 -20.69 21.39 2.67
CA THR A 144 -21.07 22.15 3.87
C THR A 144 -19.93 22.95 4.48
N ARG A 145 -18.69 22.83 3.95
CA ARG A 145 -17.53 23.60 4.42
C ARG A 145 -17.26 24.93 3.69
N LYS A 146 -17.98 25.30 2.62
CA LYS A 146 -17.78 26.59 1.94
C LYS A 146 -18.52 27.79 2.54
N LYS A 147 -19.44 27.63 3.51
CA LYS A 147 -20.18 28.76 4.10
C LYS A 147 -19.51 29.44 5.30
N ALA A 148 -18.49 28.83 5.92
CA ALA A 148 -17.84 29.39 7.11
C ALA A 148 -16.66 30.34 6.81
N TRP A 149 -16.13 30.35 5.57
CA TRP A 149 -14.96 31.17 5.22
C TRP A 149 -15.29 32.56 4.66
N ASN A 150 -16.57 32.85 4.36
CA ASN A 150 -17.00 34.15 3.84
C ASN A 150 -17.36 35.18 4.95
N VAL A 151 -17.18 34.84 6.23
CA VAL A 151 -17.55 35.73 7.36
C VAL A 151 -16.34 36.47 7.94
N VAL A 152 -15.10 36.09 7.61
CA VAL A 152 -13.91 36.82 8.12
C VAL A 152 -13.39 37.79 7.05
N ASN A 153 -14.06 38.93 6.96
CA ASN A 153 -13.62 40.08 6.19
C ASN A 153 -12.51 40.81 6.97
N PHE A 154 -11.24 40.52 6.70
CA PHE A 154 -10.14 41.35 7.19
C PHE A 154 -10.02 42.58 6.29
N LYS A 155 -10.74 43.65 6.63
CA LYS A 155 -10.42 45.00 6.18
C LYS A 155 -9.77 45.77 7.31
N THR A 156 -8.70 46.47 6.94
CA THR A 156 -8.04 47.56 7.68
C THR A 156 -7.07 47.01 8.75
N ILE A 157 -5.78 47.32 8.71
CA ILE A 157 -5.22 48.66 8.91
C ILE A 157 -3.92 48.82 8.11
N ASP A 158 -3.84 49.91 7.35
CA ASP A 158 -2.57 50.54 6.98
C ASP A 158 -2.66 52.04 7.33
N LEU A 159 -1.49 52.62 7.59
CA LEU A 159 -1.14 54.02 7.88
C LEU A 159 -1.21 54.57 9.34
N ALA A 160 0.01 54.67 9.88
CA ALA A 160 0.71 55.92 10.22
C ALA A 160 0.42 56.68 11.53
N LEU A 161 1.52 56.88 12.27
CA LEU A 161 1.99 58.09 12.98
C LEU A 161 1.00 58.89 13.83
N VAL A 162 1.34 59.06 15.11
CA VAL A 162 1.42 60.36 15.84
C VAL A 162 1.78 60.08 17.32
N SER A 163 2.97 60.53 17.75
CA SER A 163 3.25 60.93 19.15
C SER A 163 2.50 62.24 19.45
N PRO A 164 2.06 62.55 20.69
CA PRO A 164 2.97 63.24 21.62
C PRO A 164 2.71 63.06 23.15
N LYS A 165 3.81 63.24 23.90
CA LYS A 165 4.04 63.82 25.24
C LYS A 165 2.88 64.02 26.23
N SER A 166 3.15 63.61 27.48
CA SER A 166 3.29 64.50 28.64
C SER A 166 4.43 64.00 29.53
#